data_AF-A0A140K406-F1
#
_entry.id   AF-A0A140K406-F1
#
_cell.length_a   1.000
_cell.length_b   1.000
_cell.length_c   1.000
_cell.angle_alpha   90.00
_cell.angle_beta   90.00
_cell.angle_gamma   90.00
#
_symmetry.space_group_name_H-M   'P 1'
#
loop_
_entity.id
_entity.type
_entity.pdbx_description
1 polymer ?
#
loop_
_entity_poly.entity_id
_entity_poly.type
_entity_poly.pdbx_seq_one_letter_code
_entity_poly.pdbx_strand_id
1 'polypeptide(L)'
;MRSLRQIVIEQSSQDIVYIDESGFEADTYRPYAWSTRGQNSDGERNGRRGTRTSLIAAKSAPPALRKPQRKDRASRGKKLLAPVLFSGSTNARWFNQWLQDHLIPELNPNSTLILDHAPFHRKNDVYKIAQEAGHSV
;
A
#
# COMPACT_ATOMS: atom_id res chain seq x y z
N MET A 1 -14.16 10.78 19.70
CA MET A 1 -13.35 10.04 18.70
C MET A 1 -11.89 10.18 19.08
N ARG A 2 -11.13 9.08 19.19
CA ARG A 2 -9.67 9.15 19.35
C ARG A 2 -9.03 9.46 17.99
N SER A 3 -7.94 10.22 17.97
CA SER A 3 -7.22 10.49 16.71
C SER A 3 -6.30 9.31 16.36
N LEU A 4 -6.04 9.09 15.06
CA LEU A 4 -5.09 8.08 14.59
C LEU A 4 -3.71 8.24 15.24
N ARG A 5 -3.29 9.49 15.45
CA ARG A 5 -2.03 9.82 16.14
C ARG A 5 -2.01 9.28 17.57
N GLN A 6 -3.13 9.35 18.29
CA GLN A 6 -3.24 8.85 19.66
C GLN A 6 -3.10 7.32 19.71
N ILE A 7 -3.76 6.61 18.79
CA ILE A 7 -3.67 5.14 18.67
C ILE A 7 -2.23 4.71 18.35
N VAL A 8 -1.57 5.40 17.42
CA VAL A 8 -0.17 5.13 17.05
C VAL A 8 0.79 5.33 18.22
N ILE A 9 0.53 6.32 19.09
CA ILE A 9 1.33 6.55 20.30
C ILE A 9 1.05 5.48 21.37
N GLU A 10 -0.22 5.12 21.59
CA GLU A 10 -0.63 4.12 22.57
C GLU A 10 -0.15 2.71 22.21
N GLN A 11 -0.18 2.38 20.92
CA GLN A 11 0.32 1.12 20.36
C GLN A 11 1.79 1.21 19.92
N SER A 12 2.56 2.15 20.47
CA SER A 12 3.98 2.37 20.16
C SER A 12 4.89 1.15 20.36
N SER A 13 4.43 0.14 21.11
CA SER A 13 5.10 -1.15 21.30
C SER A 13 4.69 -2.23 20.30
N GLN A 14 3.63 -2.02 19.52
CA GLN A 14 3.12 -2.92 18.49
C GLN A 14 3.67 -2.54 17.11
N ASP A 15 3.82 -3.53 16.24
CA ASP A 15 4.25 -3.30 14.87
C ASP A 15 3.11 -2.73 14.03
N ILE A 16 3.22 -1.46 13.68
CA ILE A 16 2.24 -0.76 12.86
C ILE A 16 2.54 -1.04 11.38
N VAL A 17 1.51 -1.45 10.64
CA VAL A 17 1.62 -1.86 9.24
C VAL A 17 0.61 -1.10 8.41
N TYR A 18 1.10 -0.28 7.48
CA TYR A 18 0.26 0.48 6.54
C TYR A 18 0.03 -0.35 5.28
N ILE A 19 -1.21 -0.45 4.84
CA ILE A 19 -1.63 -1.17 3.63
C ILE A 19 -2.12 -0.13 2.62
N ASP A 20 -1.72 -0.30 1.36
CA ASP A 20 -2.16 0.59 0.27
C ASP A 20 -2.16 -0.13 -1.09
N GLU A 21 -2.97 0.38 -2.01
CA GLU A 21 -3.06 -0.07 -3.40
C GLU A 21 -2.76 1.05 -4.39
N SER A 22 -1.98 0.75 -5.43
CA SER A 22 -1.68 1.70 -6.51
C SER A 22 -1.92 1.09 -7.87
N GLY A 23 -2.72 1.76 -8.70
CA GLY A 23 -2.95 1.38 -10.09
C GLY A 23 -2.04 2.14 -11.05
N PHE A 24 -1.43 1.42 -11.97
CA PHE A 24 -0.60 1.94 -13.04
C PHE A 24 -1.23 1.62 -14.40
N GLU A 25 -1.29 2.63 -15.25
CA GLU A 25 -1.61 2.46 -16.67
C GLU A 25 -0.33 2.02 -17.39
N ALA A 26 -0.46 1.10 -18.36
CA ALA A 26 0.68 0.63 -19.15
C ALA A 26 1.33 1.75 -19.97
N ASP A 27 0.51 2.67 -20.47
CA ASP A 27 0.94 3.80 -21.28
C ASP A 27 0.86 5.10 -20.48
N THR A 28 1.99 5.83 -20.42
CA THR A 28 2.02 7.17 -19.84
C THR A 28 1.84 8.22 -20.93
N TYR A 29 0.81 9.05 -20.79
CA TYR A 29 0.56 10.14 -21.73
C TYR A 29 1.41 11.37 -21.35
N ARG A 30 2.24 11.83 -22.28
CA ARG A 30 3.02 13.06 -22.13
C ARG A 30 2.40 14.18 -22.99
N PRO A 31 1.59 15.09 -22.41
CA PRO A 31 0.87 16.12 -23.18
C PRO A 31 1.76 17.21 -23.79
N TYR A 32 3.04 17.28 -23.42
CA TYR A 32 3.93 18.37 -23.81
C TYR A 32 5.29 17.84 -24.26
N ALA A 33 5.76 18.37 -25.38
CA ALA A 33 7.08 18.15 -25.94
C ALA A 33 7.64 19.46 -26.48
N TRP A 34 8.96 19.51 -26.68
CA TRP A 34 9.63 20.68 -27.22
C TRP A 34 9.60 20.64 -28.75
N SER A 35 9.23 21.75 -29.37
CA SER A 35 9.26 21.96 -30.81
C SER A 35 9.91 23.31 -31.13
N THR A 36 10.30 23.50 -32.39
CA THR A 36 10.72 24.82 -32.88
C THR A 36 9.60 25.82 -32.67
N ARG A 37 9.96 27.06 -32.29
CA ARG A 37 8.99 28.12 -32.01
C ARG A 37 8.02 28.31 -33.18
N GLY A 38 6.72 28.21 -32.88
CA GLY A 38 5.63 28.32 -33.86
C GLY A 38 5.23 27.00 -34.54
N GLN A 39 5.87 25.89 -34.21
CA GLN A 39 5.52 24.55 -34.69
C GLN A 39 4.85 23.74 -33.59
N ASN A 40 3.86 22.93 -33.96
CA ASN A 40 3.27 21.96 -33.05
C ASN A 40 4.23 20.77 -32.85
N SER A 41 4.08 20.09 -31.71
CA SER A 41 4.68 18.78 -31.49
C SER A 41 3.55 17.77 -31.47
N ASP A 42 3.40 17.06 -32.58
CA ASP A 42 2.34 16.06 -32.72
C ASP A 42 2.76 14.74 -32.07
N GLY A 43 1.79 14.08 -31.45
CA GLY A 43 1.98 12.79 -30.81
C GLY A 43 0.74 11.93 -30.95
N GLU A 44 0.94 10.63 -31.11
CA GLU A 44 -0.16 9.67 -31.16
C GLU A 44 -0.54 9.20 -29.76
N ARG A 45 -1.85 9.00 -29.54
CA ARG A 45 -2.37 8.43 -28.30
C ARG A 45 -3.41 7.37 -28.64
N ASN A 46 -3.29 6.22 -27.99
CA ASN A 46 -4.35 5.22 -28.04
C ASN A 46 -5.61 5.75 -27.31
N GLY A 47 -6.74 5.78 -28.01
CA GLY A 47 -8.03 6.21 -27.44
C GLY A 47 -8.68 5.15 -26.53
N ARG A 48 -8.21 3.89 -26.59
CA ARG A 48 -8.69 2.82 -25.73
C ARG A 48 -7.89 2.80 -24.43
N ARG A 49 -8.59 2.55 -23.31
CA ARG A 49 -7.91 2.27 -22.04
C ARG A 49 -7.17 0.94 -22.16
N GLY A 50 -5.89 0.94 -21.82
CA GLY A 50 -5.06 -0.27 -21.81
C GLY A 50 -5.38 -1.17 -20.62
N THR A 51 -4.67 -2.29 -20.53
CA THR A 51 -4.73 -3.18 -19.36
C THR A 51 -4.05 -2.48 -18.19
N ARG A 52 -4.83 -2.17 -17.14
CA ARG A 52 -4.29 -1.59 -15.89
C ARG A 52 -3.58 -2.67 -15.08
N THR A 53 -2.40 -2.35 -14.59
CA THR A 53 -1.69 -3.17 -13.60
C THR A 53 -1.83 -2.52 -12.24
N SER A 54 -2.23 -3.28 -11.23
CA SER A 54 -2.35 -2.79 -9.86
C SER A 54 -1.28 -3.45 -8.98
N LEU A 55 -0.70 -2.67 -8.08
CA LEU A 55 0.15 -3.11 -6.98
C LEU A 55 -0.67 -3.03 -5.70
N ILE A 56 -0.62 -4.09 -4.90
CA ILE A 56 -1.00 -4.06 -3.51
C ILE A 56 0.23 -4.41 -2.67
N ALA A 57 0.48 -3.65 -1.60
CA ALA A 57 1.60 -3.89 -0.72
C ALA A 57 1.31 -3.33 0.67
N ALA A 58 2.07 -3.82 1.65
CA ALA A 58 2.10 -3.21 2.96
C ALA A 58 3.49 -2.68 3.29
N LYS A 59 3.56 -1.85 4.34
CA LYS A 59 4.81 -1.26 4.81
C LYS A 59 4.76 -1.10 6.31
N SER A 60 5.75 -1.66 6.98
CA SER A 60 5.92 -1.44 8.42
C SER A 60 6.33 0.00 8.68
N ALA A 61 5.75 0.61 9.71
CA ALA A 61 6.19 1.91 10.21
C ALA A 61 7.68 1.82 10.57
N PRO A 62 8.50 2.85 10.23
CA PRO A 62 9.84 2.91 10.78
C PRO A 62 9.74 3.02 12.32
N PRO A 63 10.76 2.58 13.07
CA PRO A 63 10.80 2.70 14.52
C PRO A 63 10.93 4.17 14.96
N ALA A 64 9.96 5.03 14.66
CA ALA A 64 9.98 6.43 15.03
C ALA A 64 9.73 6.66 16.54
N LEU A 65 9.54 5.58 17.32
CA LEU A 65 9.55 5.56 18.79
C LEU A 65 10.77 4.83 19.40
N ARG A 66 11.67 4.25 18.60
CA ARG A 66 12.99 3.76 19.07
C ARG A 66 14.07 4.73 18.59
N LYS A 67 14.86 5.31 19.49
CA LYS A 67 16.00 6.17 19.11
C LYS A 67 16.89 5.42 18.10
N PRO A 68 17.24 6.03 16.95
CA PRO A 68 18.15 5.40 16.00
C PRO A 68 19.55 5.29 16.64
N GLN A 69 20.10 4.09 16.73
CA GLN A 69 21.51 3.92 17.08
C GLN A 69 22.35 4.14 15.83
N ARG A 70 23.30 5.08 15.93
CA ARG A 70 24.12 5.71 14.86
C ARG A 70 24.70 4.84 13.71
N LYS A 71 24.57 3.51 13.74
CA LYS A 71 25.16 2.56 12.76
C LYS A 71 24.16 1.96 11.75
N ASP A 72 22.85 2.18 11.87
CA ASP A 72 21.82 1.43 11.11
C ASP A 72 21.09 2.22 10.00
N ARG A 73 21.49 3.45 9.71
CA ARG A 73 20.85 4.31 8.69
C ARG A 73 20.84 3.74 7.27
N ALA A 74 21.73 2.78 6.95
CA ALA A 74 21.91 2.28 5.59
C ALA A 74 21.16 0.97 5.26
N SER A 75 20.69 0.19 6.25
CA SER A 75 20.13 -1.17 5.98
C SER A 75 18.71 -1.45 6.47
N ARG A 76 18.02 -0.51 7.14
CA ARG A 76 16.58 -0.63 7.49
C ARG A 76 15.69 0.37 6.75
N GLY A 77 16.01 0.65 5.50
CA GLY A 77 15.12 1.43 4.64
C GLY A 77 13.83 0.64 4.37
N LYS A 78 12.72 1.03 5.00
CA LYS A 78 11.34 0.87 4.48
C LYS A 78 11.07 -0.49 3.79
N LYS A 79 11.05 -1.59 4.54
CA LYS A 79 10.69 -2.91 3.98
C LYS A 79 9.23 -2.86 3.49
N LEU A 80 9.04 -3.08 2.18
CA LEU A 80 7.74 -3.44 1.64
C LEU A 80 7.45 -4.89 2.00
N LEU A 81 6.24 -5.14 2.47
CA LEU A 81 5.73 -6.46 2.83
C LEU A 81 4.71 -6.89 1.80
N ALA A 82 4.74 -8.16 1.42
CA ALA A 82 3.78 -8.78 0.53
C ALA A 82 3.46 -8.00 -0.77
N PRO A 83 4.44 -7.42 -1.50
CA PRO A 83 4.13 -6.70 -2.73
C PRO A 83 3.63 -7.67 -3.82
N VAL A 84 2.42 -7.44 -4.33
CA VAL A 84 1.83 -8.24 -5.41
C VAL A 84 1.37 -7.32 -6.55
N LEU A 85 1.85 -7.62 -7.76
CA LEU A 85 1.37 -7.03 -9.00
C LEU A 85 0.33 -7.93 -9.65
N PHE A 86 -0.79 -7.36 -10.08
CA PHE A 86 -1.84 -8.09 -10.78
C PHE A 86 -2.50 -7.23 -11.84
N SER A 87 -3.10 -7.87 -12.85
CA SER A 87 -3.85 -7.18 -13.89
C SER A 87 -5.29 -6.93 -13.45
N GLY A 88 -5.80 -5.73 -13.71
CA GLY A 88 -7.17 -5.32 -13.41
C GLY A 88 -7.30 -4.51 -12.11
N SER A 89 -8.53 -4.46 -11.60
CA SER A 89 -8.91 -3.67 -10.42
C SER A 89 -8.99 -4.52 -9.16
N THR A 90 -8.58 -3.94 -8.02
CA THR A 90 -8.77 -4.55 -6.70
C THR A 90 -10.26 -4.70 -6.40
N ASN A 91 -10.64 -5.85 -5.83
CA ASN A 91 -11.97 -6.09 -5.28
C ASN A 91 -11.84 -6.81 -3.93
N ALA A 92 -12.94 -6.93 -3.19
CA ALA A 92 -12.91 -7.48 -1.83
C ALA A 92 -12.38 -8.91 -1.78
N ARG A 93 -12.69 -9.74 -2.79
CA ARG A 93 -12.18 -11.12 -2.88
C ARG A 93 -10.67 -11.14 -3.06
N TRP A 94 -10.15 -10.36 -4.00
CA TRP A 94 -8.71 -10.25 -4.24
C TRP A 94 -7.97 -9.70 -3.01
N PHE A 95 -8.50 -8.65 -2.39
CA PHE A 95 -7.92 -8.07 -1.18
C PHE A 95 -7.87 -9.07 -0.03
N ASN A 96 -9.00 -9.75 0.26
CA ASN A 96 -9.06 -10.71 1.36
C ASN A 96 -8.12 -11.91 1.14
N GLN A 97 -8.01 -12.40 -0.11
CA GLN A 97 -7.07 -13.47 -0.45
C GLN A 97 -5.62 -13.01 -0.25
N TRP A 98 -5.29 -11.81 -0.75
CA TRP A 98 -3.97 -11.24 -0.57
C TRP A 98 -3.61 -11.04 0.92
N LEU A 99 -4.56 -10.54 1.70
CA LEU A 99 -4.40 -10.35 3.14
C LEU A 99 -4.03 -11.68 3.81
N GLN A 100 -4.83 -12.72 3.59
CA GLN A 100 -4.64 -14.05 4.20
C GLN A 100 -3.35 -14.74 3.74
N ASP A 101 -3.11 -14.80 2.43
CA ASP A 101 -2.08 -15.66 1.86
C ASP A 101 -0.69 -15.00 1.84
N HIS A 102 -0.64 -13.67 1.73
CA HIS A 102 0.60 -12.95 1.53
C HIS A 102 0.95 -12.05 2.70
N LEU A 103 0.02 -11.21 3.17
CA LEU A 103 0.35 -10.24 4.21
C LEU A 103 0.48 -10.88 5.59
N ILE A 104 -0.55 -11.59 6.06
CA ILE A 104 -0.57 -12.19 7.41
C ILE A 104 0.69 -13.00 7.72
N PRO A 105 1.22 -13.87 6.83
CA PRO A 105 2.44 -14.64 7.10
C PRO A 105 3.72 -13.79 7.26
N GLU A 106 3.73 -12.57 6.75
CA GLU A 106 4.87 -11.65 6.84
C GLU A 106 4.81 -10.72 8.07
N LEU A 107 3.70 -10.73 8.82
CA LEU A 107 3.51 -9.85 9.97
C LEU A 107 4.25 -10.35 11.21
N ASN A 108 4.68 -9.40 12.03
CA ASN A 108 5.11 -9.70 13.38
C ASN A 108 3.89 -9.92 14.29
N PRO A 109 4.00 -10.73 15.36
CA PRO A 109 2.91 -10.96 16.30
C PRO A 109 2.32 -9.66 16.85
N ASN A 110 1.01 -9.61 17.06
CA ASN A 110 0.29 -8.44 17.59
C ASN A 110 0.47 -7.15 16.76
N SER A 111 0.71 -7.26 15.44
CA SER A 111 0.72 -6.12 14.54
C SER A 111 -0.65 -5.41 14.46
N THR A 112 -0.62 -4.11 14.18
CA THR A 112 -1.79 -3.28 13.90
C THR A 112 -1.80 -2.84 12.44
N LEU A 113 -2.86 -3.21 11.73
CA LEU A 113 -3.06 -2.89 10.32
C LEU A 113 -3.77 -1.55 10.19
N ILE A 114 -3.22 -0.68 9.34
CA ILE A 114 -3.81 0.61 9.01
C ILE A 114 -4.08 0.61 7.51
N LEU A 115 -5.34 0.82 7.15
CA LEU A 115 -5.85 0.89 5.79
C LEU A 115 -6.87 2.01 5.69
N ASP A 116 -7.17 2.46 4.47
CA ASP A 116 -8.23 3.43 4.21
C ASP A 116 -9.63 2.78 4.28
N HIS A 117 -10.66 3.58 4.04
CA HIS A 117 -12.05 3.13 4.06
C HIS A 117 -12.60 2.92 2.64
N ALA A 118 -11.86 2.20 1.79
CA ALA A 118 -12.36 1.87 0.45
C ALA A 118 -13.46 0.78 0.49
N PRO A 119 -14.46 0.82 -0.41
CA PRO A 119 -15.63 -0.07 -0.37
C PRO A 119 -15.33 -1.58 -0.39
N PHE A 120 -14.16 -1.97 -0.91
CA PHE A 120 -13.72 -3.36 -0.96
C PHE A 120 -13.05 -3.84 0.34
N HIS A 121 -12.70 -2.94 1.27
CA HIS A 121 -12.22 -3.26 2.61
C HIS A 121 -13.42 -3.52 3.52
N ARG A 122 -14.12 -4.62 3.26
CA ARG A 122 -15.31 -4.99 4.04
C ARG A 122 -14.89 -5.21 5.49
N LYS A 123 -15.26 -4.28 6.38
CA LYS A 123 -14.84 -4.27 7.79
C LYS A 123 -14.96 -5.66 8.42
N ASN A 124 -16.11 -6.29 8.34
CA ASN A 124 -16.32 -7.60 8.96
C ASN A 124 -15.31 -8.66 8.50
N ASP A 125 -14.95 -8.68 7.21
CA ASP A 125 -14.00 -9.65 6.66
C ASP A 125 -12.57 -9.33 7.11
N VAL A 126 -12.15 -8.07 6.97
CA VAL A 126 -10.79 -7.63 7.34
C VAL A 126 -10.52 -7.81 8.83
N TYR A 127 -11.48 -7.41 9.68
CA TYR A 127 -11.39 -7.58 11.12
C TYR A 127 -11.33 -9.06 11.50
N LYS A 128 -12.19 -9.90 10.89
CA LYS A 128 -12.19 -11.34 11.15
C LYS A 128 -10.82 -11.97 10.82
N ILE A 129 -10.31 -11.71 9.61
CA ILE A 129 -9.02 -12.26 9.16
C ILE A 129 -7.88 -11.83 10.09
N ALA A 130 -7.82 -10.54 10.44
CA ALA A 130 -6.77 -10.02 11.30
C ALA A 130 -6.87 -10.59 12.73
N GLN A 131 -8.06 -10.63 13.32
CA GLN A 131 -8.26 -11.11 14.69
C GLN A 131 -8.01 -12.61 14.84
N GLU A 132 -8.43 -13.43 13.86
CA GLU A 132 -8.14 -14.87 13.82
C GLU A 132 -6.62 -15.14 13.80
N ALA A 133 -5.84 -14.23 13.23
CA ALA A 133 -4.38 -14.28 13.20
C ALA A 133 -3.68 -13.54 14.36
N GLY A 134 -4.43 -12.97 15.32
CA GLY A 134 -3.88 -12.26 16.48
C GLY A 134 -3.40 -10.83 16.19
N HIS A 135 -3.97 -10.17 15.18
CA HIS A 135 -3.68 -8.80 14.80
C HIS A 135 -4.88 -7.87 15.03
N SER A 136 -4.63 -6.55 15.02
CA SER A 136 -5.68 -5.53 15.14
C SER A 136 -5.77 -4.63 13.90
N VAL A 137 -6.93 -3.97 13.71
CA VAL A 137 -7.26 -3.12 12.55
C VAL A 137 -7.90 -1.82 13.02
#